data_AF-A0A367XV64-F1
#
_entry.id   AF-A0A367XV64-F1
#
_cell.length_a   1.000
_cell.length_b   1.000
_cell.length_c   1.000
_cell.angle_alpha   90.00
_cell.angle_beta   90.00
_cell.angle_gamma   90.00
#
_symmetry.space_group_name_H-M   'P 1'
#
loop_
_entity.id
_entity.type
_entity.pdbx_description
1 polymer ?
#
loop_
_entity_poly.entity_id
_entity_poly.type
_entity_poly.pdbx_seq_one_letter_code
_entity_poly.pdbx_strand_id
1 'polypeptide(L)'
;MSLDQFFAHIKEEIEQDLNRKSSLQEIEHQFDLALIPYKSTINEWINCSPNRLSSSIIEKGASGLIIFENYDKYKTLLLELDCKPSQKERILNKFLEDSIYVLVSNRYFLAIANGFINDPIEIPMVTTSLDVGAIMNPNEVSEIMGLEKFDYQSYLLALLRLVDTIVEYTTTTVINESVGSTGSKSPNYTISIINLQIVSKLQNGFQLLDLKNDVLRKRYDSLKYNSQRLNKIVYDLSLRNLIVTKGEVI
;
A
#
# COMPACT_ATOMS: atom_id res chain seq x y z
N MET A 1 23.01 50.20 2.50
CA MET A 1 21.75 49.61 2.99
C MET A 1 21.67 49.90 4.47
N SER A 2 20.64 50.62 4.94
CA SER A 2 20.44 50.83 6.38
C SER A 2 20.07 49.52 7.07
N LEU A 3 20.26 49.44 8.38
CA LEU A 3 19.86 48.26 9.15
C LEU A 3 18.36 47.96 8.98
N ASP A 4 17.53 49.00 8.91
CA ASP A 4 16.09 48.87 8.66
C ASP A 4 15.78 48.31 7.27
N GLN A 5 16.53 48.74 6.23
CA GLN A 5 16.39 48.19 4.88
C GLN A 5 16.81 46.72 4.82
N PHE A 6 17.79 46.31 5.62
CA PHE A 6 18.22 44.92 5.75
C PHE A 6 17.16 44.02 6.37
N PHE A 7 16.58 44.43 7.49
CA PHE A 7 15.50 43.65 8.09
C PHE A 7 14.20 43.67 7.26
N ALA A 8 13.92 44.75 6.53
CA ALA A 8 12.80 44.79 5.58
C ALA A 8 12.98 43.77 4.46
N HIS A 9 14.17 43.67 3.87
CA HIS A 9 14.49 42.66 2.85
C HIS A 9 14.37 41.23 3.39
N ILE A 10 14.91 40.96 4.59
CA ILE A 10 14.76 39.62 5.22
C ILE A 10 13.30 39.28 5.45
N LYS A 11 12.49 40.24 5.92
CA LYS A 11 11.07 40.02 6.16
C LYS A 11 10.34 39.66 4.86
N GLU A 12 10.64 40.36 3.78
CA GLU A 12 10.06 40.07 2.46
C GLU A 12 10.46 38.68 1.95
N GLU A 13 11.72 38.29 2.12
CA GLU A 13 12.20 36.95 1.77
C GLU A 13 11.51 35.84 2.59
N ILE A 14 11.31 36.07 3.91
CA ILE A 14 10.57 35.15 4.78
C ILE A 14 9.10 35.03 4.34
N GLU A 15 8.44 36.14 4.00
CA GLU A 15 7.06 36.12 3.53
C GLU A 15 6.92 35.36 2.19
N GLN A 16 7.87 35.54 1.27
CA GLN A 16 7.92 34.76 0.03
C GLN A 16 8.11 33.26 0.30
N ASP A 17 9.02 32.88 1.19
CA ASP A 17 9.24 31.48 1.56
C ASP A 17 8.03 30.85 2.26
N LEU A 18 7.31 31.60 3.09
CA LEU A 18 6.06 31.16 3.70
C LEU A 18 4.96 30.93 2.66
N ASN A 19 4.84 31.82 1.67
CA ASN A 19 3.89 31.66 0.56
C ASN A 19 4.23 30.44 -0.32
N ARG A 20 5.51 30.22 -0.63
CA ARG A 20 5.95 29.00 -1.35
C ARG A 20 5.58 27.74 -0.58
N LYS A 21 5.80 27.73 0.73
CA LYS A 21 5.48 26.59 1.61
C LYS A 21 3.97 26.32 1.65
N SER A 22 3.14 27.34 1.71
CA SER A 22 1.68 27.16 1.71
C SER A 22 1.19 26.61 0.37
N SER A 23 1.74 27.07 -0.76
CA SER A 23 1.44 26.51 -2.08
C SER A 23 1.82 25.02 -2.19
N LEU A 24 2.97 24.61 -1.65
CA LEU A 24 3.36 23.19 -1.61
C LEU A 24 2.39 22.35 -0.77
N GLN A 25 2.00 22.85 0.40
CA GLN A 25 1.06 22.17 1.29
C GLN A 25 -0.32 22.02 0.64
N GLU A 26 -0.75 23.02 -0.13
CA GLU A 26 -2.01 22.96 -0.88
C GLU A 26 -1.96 21.86 -1.94
N ILE A 27 -0.90 21.78 -2.75
CA ILE A 27 -0.76 20.70 -3.75
C ILE A 27 -0.73 19.32 -3.06
N GLU A 28 0.00 19.20 -1.95
CA GLU A 28 0.04 17.97 -1.17
C GLU A 28 -1.35 17.57 -0.66
N HIS A 29 -2.10 18.53 -0.13
CA HIS A 29 -3.46 18.31 0.33
C HIS A 29 -4.41 17.90 -0.80
N GLN A 30 -4.36 18.59 -1.94
CA GLN A 30 -5.20 18.28 -3.10
C GLN A 30 -4.91 16.88 -3.67
N PHE A 31 -3.64 16.46 -3.69
CA PHE A 31 -3.28 15.10 -4.05
C PHE A 31 -3.85 14.09 -3.04
N ASP A 32 -3.71 14.36 -1.75
CA ASP A 32 -4.27 13.50 -0.69
C ASP A 32 -5.80 13.35 -0.84
N LEU A 33 -6.52 14.45 -1.13
CA LEU A 33 -7.95 14.45 -1.42
C LEU A 33 -8.30 13.59 -2.63
N ALA A 34 -7.51 13.66 -3.72
CA ALA A 34 -7.72 12.86 -4.92
C ALA A 34 -7.59 11.34 -4.65
N LEU A 35 -6.82 10.95 -3.63
CA LEU A 35 -6.66 9.55 -3.24
C LEU A 35 -7.67 9.05 -2.20
N ILE A 36 -8.45 9.94 -1.55
CA ILE A 36 -9.45 9.55 -0.54
C ILE A 36 -10.42 8.48 -1.05
N PRO A 37 -10.99 8.56 -2.27
CA PRO A 37 -11.92 7.55 -2.75
C PRO A 37 -11.30 6.14 -2.75
N TYR A 38 -10.07 6.01 -3.25
CA TYR A 38 -9.38 4.72 -3.29
C TYR A 38 -9.00 4.21 -1.90
N LYS A 39 -8.55 5.10 -1.01
CA LYS A 39 -8.28 4.76 0.40
C LYS A 39 -9.56 4.28 1.11
N SER A 40 -10.70 4.91 0.82
CA SER A 40 -12.01 4.50 1.33
C SER A 40 -12.42 3.13 0.79
N THR A 41 -12.25 2.88 -0.51
CA THR A 41 -12.54 1.58 -1.12
C THR A 41 -11.66 0.46 -0.55
N ILE A 42 -10.36 0.71 -0.33
CA ILE A 42 -9.48 -0.25 0.34
C ILE A 42 -10.00 -0.56 1.75
N ASN A 43 -10.44 0.45 2.51
CA ASN A 43 -11.04 0.24 3.83
C ASN A 43 -12.35 -0.57 3.74
N GLU A 44 -13.18 -0.37 2.71
CA GLU A 44 -14.35 -1.21 2.48
C GLU A 44 -13.96 -2.68 2.24
N TRP A 45 -12.91 -2.94 1.44
CA TRP A 45 -12.42 -4.30 1.21
C TRP A 45 -11.82 -4.95 2.45
N ILE A 46 -11.14 -4.19 3.31
CA ILE A 46 -10.64 -4.68 4.61
C ILE A 46 -11.78 -5.27 5.46
N ASN A 47 -12.99 -4.72 5.32
CA ASN A 47 -14.16 -5.14 6.09
C ASN A 47 -15.02 -6.21 5.38
N CYS A 48 -14.64 -6.64 4.18
CA CYS A 48 -15.40 -7.58 3.36
C CYS A 48 -14.81 -9.00 3.42
N SER A 49 -15.63 -10.03 3.64
CA SER A 49 -15.15 -11.41 3.60
C SER A 49 -14.58 -11.77 2.21
N PRO A 50 -13.52 -12.60 2.12
CA PRO A 50 -12.84 -12.95 0.86
C PRO A 50 -13.80 -13.33 -0.28
N ASN A 51 -14.78 -14.18 0.00
CA ASN A 51 -15.75 -14.67 -0.99
C ASN A 51 -16.70 -13.59 -1.55
N ARG A 52 -16.72 -12.38 -0.97
CA ARG A 52 -17.58 -11.25 -1.37
C ARG A 52 -16.80 -10.11 -2.00
N LEU A 53 -15.49 -10.25 -2.18
CA LEU A 53 -14.63 -9.20 -2.74
C LEU A 53 -14.87 -8.97 -4.25
N SER A 54 -15.22 -10.01 -5.00
CA SER A 54 -15.24 -10.00 -6.47
C SER A 54 -16.09 -8.89 -7.08
N SER A 55 -17.33 -8.70 -6.60
CA SER A 55 -18.23 -7.66 -7.11
C SER A 55 -17.73 -6.25 -6.84
N SER A 56 -17.24 -6.00 -5.61
CA SER A 56 -16.76 -4.66 -5.20
C SER A 56 -15.49 -4.25 -5.95
N ILE A 57 -14.58 -5.18 -6.22
CA ILE A 57 -13.33 -4.89 -6.94
C ILE A 57 -13.61 -4.55 -8.41
N ILE A 58 -14.52 -5.27 -9.07
CA ILE A 58 -14.89 -4.98 -10.46
C ILE A 58 -15.51 -3.58 -10.58
N GLU A 59 -16.32 -3.18 -9.61
CA GLU A 59 -17.02 -1.89 -9.63
C GLU A 59 -16.15 -0.70 -9.20
N LYS A 60 -15.27 -0.90 -8.21
CA LYS A 60 -14.58 0.19 -7.50
C LYS A 60 -13.05 0.13 -7.56
N GLY A 61 -12.49 -0.87 -8.26
CA GLY A 61 -11.05 -1.03 -8.45
C GLY A 61 -10.40 0.19 -9.08
N ALA A 62 -9.27 0.63 -8.55
CA ALA A 62 -8.51 1.72 -9.16
C ALA A 62 -7.87 1.23 -10.47
N SER A 63 -8.22 1.85 -11.59
CA SER A 63 -7.51 1.65 -12.85
C SER A 63 -6.10 2.23 -12.76
N GLY A 64 -5.10 1.47 -13.22
CA GLY A 64 -3.71 1.93 -13.27
C GLY A 64 -3.55 3.25 -14.02
N LEU A 65 -4.30 3.44 -15.11
CA LEU A 65 -4.30 4.67 -15.89
C LEU A 65 -4.78 5.88 -15.08
N ILE A 66 -5.84 5.72 -14.27
CA ILE A 66 -6.37 6.84 -13.48
C ILE A 66 -5.38 7.24 -12.38
N ILE A 67 -4.70 6.26 -11.77
CA ILE A 67 -3.67 6.54 -10.76
C ILE A 67 -2.48 7.26 -11.40
N PHE A 68 -2.06 6.83 -12.60
CA PHE A 68 -1.03 7.53 -13.37
C PHE A 68 -1.43 8.96 -13.74
N GLU A 69 -2.61 9.17 -14.30
CA GLU A 69 -3.11 10.50 -14.68
C GLU A 69 -3.16 11.45 -13.47
N ASN A 70 -3.62 10.96 -12.32
CA ASN A 70 -3.60 11.73 -11.08
C ASN A 70 -2.16 12.07 -10.67
N TYR A 71 -1.27 11.08 -10.62
CA TYR A 71 0.14 11.31 -10.28
C TYR A 71 0.80 12.31 -11.22
N ASP A 72 0.64 12.16 -12.54
CA ASP A 72 1.27 13.00 -13.55
C ASP A 72 0.74 14.44 -13.51
N LYS A 73 -0.57 14.60 -13.29
CA LYS A 73 -1.20 15.91 -13.06
C LYS A 73 -0.53 16.64 -11.90
N TYR A 74 -0.44 16.02 -10.72
CA TYR A 74 0.12 16.68 -9.53
C TYR A 74 1.64 16.81 -9.57
N LYS A 75 2.34 15.89 -10.26
CA LYS A 75 3.77 16.02 -10.57
C LYS A 75 4.02 17.26 -11.43
N THR A 76 3.23 17.47 -12.48
CA THR A 76 3.36 18.65 -13.35
C THR A 76 3.12 19.94 -12.58
N LEU A 77 2.04 20.01 -11.79
CA LEU A 77 1.76 21.16 -10.93
C LEU A 77 2.89 21.45 -9.91
N LEU A 78 3.50 20.40 -9.35
CA LEU A 78 4.62 20.53 -8.41
C LEU A 78 5.90 21.03 -9.09
N LEU A 79 6.14 20.64 -10.35
CA LEU A 79 7.30 21.08 -11.12
C LEU A 79 7.24 22.57 -11.45
N GLU A 80 6.04 23.10 -11.70
CA GLU A 80 5.79 24.52 -11.99
C GLU A 80 6.02 25.46 -10.80
N LEU A 81 5.91 24.98 -9.55
CA LEU A 81 6.11 25.81 -8.36
C LEU A 81 7.57 26.27 -8.20
N ASP A 82 7.79 27.53 -7.82
CA ASP A 82 9.12 28.02 -7.45
C ASP A 82 9.47 27.59 -6.01
N CYS A 83 10.08 26.41 -5.87
CA CYS A 83 10.42 25.80 -4.58
C CYS A 83 11.76 25.07 -4.64
N LYS A 84 12.39 24.86 -3.47
CA LYS A 84 13.69 24.17 -3.39
C LYS A 84 13.58 22.74 -3.96
N PRO A 85 14.57 22.26 -4.75
CA PRO A 85 14.52 20.93 -5.34
C PRO A 85 14.29 19.80 -4.33
N SER A 86 14.91 19.89 -3.15
CA SER A 86 14.75 18.90 -2.07
C SER A 86 13.33 18.84 -1.50
N GLN A 87 12.60 19.95 -1.48
CA GLN A 87 11.21 19.98 -1.04
C GLN A 87 10.29 19.31 -2.07
N LYS A 88 10.52 19.60 -3.36
CA LYS A 88 9.79 18.98 -4.46
C LYS A 88 10.02 17.47 -4.49
N GLU A 89 11.28 17.03 -4.39
CA GLU A 89 11.64 15.62 -4.38
C GLU A 89 10.97 14.86 -3.23
N ARG A 90 10.97 15.45 -2.01
CA ARG A 90 10.29 14.86 -0.86
C ARG A 90 8.79 14.63 -1.10
N ILE A 91 8.10 15.63 -1.66
CA ILE A 91 6.66 15.54 -1.94
C ILE A 91 6.39 14.57 -3.09
N LEU A 92 7.22 14.59 -4.14
CA LEU A 92 7.10 13.66 -5.26
C LEU A 92 7.28 12.20 -4.83
N ASN A 93 8.24 11.93 -3.94
CA ASN A 93 8.46 10.59 -3.39
C ASN A 93 7.26 10.13 -2.55
N LYS A 94 6.61 11.05 -1.80
CA LYS A 94 5.35 10.76 -1.10
C LYS A 94 4.23 10.45 -2.08
N PHE A 95 4.03 11.28 -3.12
CA PHE A 95 2.99 11.04 -4.13
C PHE A 95 3.19 9.70 -4.83
N LEU A 96 4.44 9.36 -5.14
CA LEU A 96 4.80 8.10 -5.72
C LEU A 96 4.51 6.94 -4.76
N GLU A 97 4.96 7.01 -3.50
CA GLU A 97 4.67 5.99 -2.49
C GLU A 97 3.16 5.76 -2.30
N ASP A 98 2.37 6.83 -2.20
CA ASP A 98 0.92 6.75 -2.03
C ASP A 98 0.23 6.15 -3.27
N SER A 99 0.68 6.51 -4.48
CA SER A 99 0.16 5.95 -5.73
C SER A 99 0.47 4.46 -5.84
N ILE A 100 1.72 4.08 -5.54
CA ILE A 100 2.15 2.68 -5.52
C ILE A 100 1.34 1.90 -4.48
N TYR A 101 1.16 2.44 -3.28
CA TYR A 101 0.36 1.80 -2.23
C TYR A 101 -1.05 1.48 -2.70
N VAL A 102 -1.70 2.42 -3.39
CA VAL A 102 -3.04 2.19 -3.97
C VAL A 102 -2.96 1.06 -5.00
N LEU A 103 -2.02 1.10 -5.96
CA LEU A 103 -1.89 0.06 -6.99
C LEU A 103 -1.64 -1.34 -6.40
N VAL A 104 -0.69 -1.47 -5.47
CA VAL A 104 -0.36 -2.77 -4.87
C VAL A 104 -1.49 -3.30 -3.99
N SER A 105 -2.24 -2.43 -3.30
CA SER A 105 -3.42 -2.83 -2.52
C SER A 105 -4.54 -3.34 -3.44
N ASN A 106 -4.82 -2.61 -4.52
CA ASN A 106 -5.77 -3.05 -5.54
C ASN A 106 -5.39 -4.42 -6.10
N ARG A 107 -4.10 -4.60 -6.45
CA ARG A 107 -3.58 -5.87 -6.97
C ARG A 107 -3.77 -7.01 -5.97
N TYR A 108 -3.39 -6.78 -4.71
CA TYR A 108 -3.52 -7.77 -3.65
C TYR A 108 -4.97 -8.22 -3.48
N PHE A 109 -5.92 -7.29 -3.32
CA PHE A 109 -7.33 -7.65 -3.14
C PHE A 109 -7.92 -8.36 -4.37
N LEU A 110 -7.52 -7.97 -5.58
CA LEU A 110 -7.91 -8.67 -6.81
C LEU A 110 -7.39 -10.12 -6.83
N ALA A 111 -6.14 -10.34 -6.44
CA ALA A 111 -5.56 -11.68 -6.35
C ALA A 111 -6.32 -12.55 -5.33
N ILE A 112 -6.62 -12.00 -4.14
CA ILE A 112 -7.45 -12.70 -3.13
C ILE A 112 -8.83 -13.03 -3.69
N ALA A 113 -9.52 -12.07 -4.30
CA ALA A 113 -10.85 -12.30 -4.85
C ALA A 113 -10.86 -13.41 -5.91
N ASN A 114 -9.84 -13.45 -6.78
CA ASN A 114 -9.71 -14.46 -7.82
C ASN A 114 -9.38 -15.84 -7.23
N GLY A 115 -8.45 -15.93 -6.28
CA GLY A 115 -8.06 -17.21 -5.71
C GLY A 115 -9.17 -17.88 -4.90
N PHE A 116 -9.99 -17.09 -4.18
CA PHE A 116 -11.12 -17.62 -3.40
C PHE A 116 -12.30 -18.12 -4.25
N ILE A 117 -12.21 -18.05 -5.58
CA ILE A 117 -13.16 -18.70 -6.50
C ILE A 117 -12.88 -20.20 -6.61
N ASN A 118 -11.63 -20.63 -6.41
CA ASN A 118 -11.18 -22.01 -6.60
C ASN A 118 -11.01 -22.76 -5.27
N ASP A 119 -11.11 -24.09 -5.32
CA ASP A 119 -10.74 -25.00 -4.23
C ASP A 119 -9.84 -26.12 -4.82
N PRO A 120 -8.54 -26.17 -4.50
CA PRO A 120 -7.81 -25.39 -3.48
C PRO A 120 -7.64 -23.90 -3.84
N ILE A 121 -7.45 -23.07 -2.82
CA ILE A 121 -7.19 -21.63 -2.98
C ILE A 121 -5.70 -21.44 -3.27
N GLU A 122 -5.38 -21.03 -4.49
CA GLU A 122 -4.02 -20.77 -4.94
C GLU A 122 -3.85 -19.29 -5.31
N ILE A 123 -2.84 -18.65 -4.75
CA ILE A 123 -2.56 -17.22 -4.96
C ILE A 123 -1.14 -17.07 -5.50
N PRO A 124 -0.96 -16.68 -6.77
CA PRO A 124 0.37 -16.38 -7.30
C PRO A 124 0.99 -15.20 -6.53
N MET A 125 2.23 -15.33 -6.09
CA MET A 125 2.91 -14.30 -5.29
C MET A 125 3.33 -13.11 -6.13
N VAL A 126 4.08 -13.36 -7.21
CA VAL A 126 4.68 -12.36 -8.09
C VAL A 126 4.21 -12.62 -9.50
N THR A 127 3.95 -11.55 -10.26
CA THR A 127 3.58 -11.67 -11.67
C THR A 127 4.66 -12.40 -12.47
N THR A 128 4.21 -13.39 -13.24
CA THR A 128 5.01 -14.12 -14.23
C THR A 128 4.43 -13.87 -15.63
N SER A 129 5.02 -14.49 -16.66
CA SER A 129 4.48 -14.46 -18.02
C SER A 129 3.11 -15.11 -18.19
N LEU A 130 2.71 -15.96 -17.23
CA LEU A 130 1.47 -16.74 -17.30
C LEU A 130 0.42 -16.21 -16.32
N ASP A 131 0.85 -15.76 -15.14
CA ASP A 131 -0.04 -15.41 -14.03
C ASP A 131 0.26 -14.04 -13.47
N VAL A 132 -0.80 -13.33 -13.07
CA VAL A 132 -0.71 -12.05 -12.36
C VAL A 132 -0.66 -12.30 -10.86
N GLY A 133 0.41 -11.83 -10.21
CA GLY A 133 0.66 -12.08 -8.79
C GLY A 133 0.01 -11.06 -7.86
N ALA A 134 -0.14 -11.43 -6.59
CA ALA A 134 -0.63 -10.56 -5.53
C ALA A 134 0.27 -9.35 -5.28
N ILE A 135 1.59 -9.49 -5.51
CA ILE A 135 2.56 -8.41 -5.40
C ILE A 135 3.00 -7.97 -6.79
N MET A 136 2.74 -6.71 -7.11
CA MET A 136 3.19 -6.07 -8.35
C MET A 136 4.71 -5.87 -8.30
N ASN A 137 5.40 -6.27 -9.36
CA ASN A 137 6.85 -6.10 -9.45
C ASN A 137 7.22 -4.64 -9.85
N PRO A 138 8.46 -4.19 -9.60
CA PRO A 138 8.90 -2.85 -9.95
C PRO A 138 8.71 -2.46 -11.43
N ASN A 139 8.86 -3.41 -12.36
CA ASN A 139 8.71 -3.14 -13.79
C ASN A 139 7.26 -2.83 -14.14
N GLU A 140 6.31 -3.63 -13.64
CA GLU A 140 4.86 -3.37 -13.80
C GLU A 140 4.47 -2.01 -13.24
N VAL A 141 4.97 -1.66 -12.04
CA VAL A 141 4.72 -0.34 -11.45
C VAL A 141 5.30 0.77 -12.33
N SER A 142 6.54 0.59 -12.82
CA SER A 142 7.21 1.57 -13.68
C SER A 142 6.46 1.81 -15.00
N GLU A 143 5.95 0.74 -15.61
CA GLU A 143 5.16 0.79 -16.83
C GLU A 143 3.82 1.49 -16.61
N ILE A 144 3.09 1.14 -15.55
CA ILE A 144 1.81 1.79 -15.21
C ILE A 144 2.01 3.27 -14.89
N MET A 145 3.05 3.60 -14.11
CA MET A 145 3.30 4.96 -13.63
C MET A 145 4.12 5.83 -14.59
N GLY A 146 4.51 5.31 -15.77
CA GLY A 146 5.29 6.05 -16.76
C GLY A 146 6.62 6.57 -16.23
N LEU A 147 7.32 5.80 -15.38
CA LEU A 147 8.54 6.25 -14.71
C LEU A 147 9.78 5.97 -15.57
N GLU A 148 10.59 6.99 -15.83
CA GLU A 148 11.91 6.84 -16.48
C GLU A 148 12.94 6.19 -15.55
N LYS A 149 12.85 6.50 -14.26
CA LYS A 149 13.71 5.97 -13.20
C LYS A 149 12.86 5.48 -12.05
N PHE A 150 13.10 4.24 -11.62
CA PHE A 150 12.36 3.64 -10.52
C PHE A 150 13.02 3.97 -9.18
N ASP A 151 12.25 4.55 -8.25
CA ASP A 151 12.67 4.68 -6.86
C ASP A 151 12.21 3.47 -6.05
N TYR A 152 13.17 2.59 -5.75
CA TYR A 152 12.95 1.43 -4.90
C TYR A 152 12.54 1.81 -3.47
N GLN A 153 12.92 3.00 -2.97
CA GLN A 153 12.57 3.39 -1.62
C GLN A 153 11.06 3.59 -1.46
N SER A 154 10.43 4.39 -2.34
CA SER A 154 8.97 4.58 -2.33
C SER A 154 8.23 3.25 -2.54
N TYR A 155 8.72 2.37 -3.41
CA TYR A 155 8.12 1.04 -3.61
C TYR A 155 8.17 0.18 -2.34
N LEU A 156 9.34 0.08 -1.69
CA LEU A 156 9.51 -0.72 -0.49
C LEU A 156 8.69 -0.18 0.69
N LEU A 157 8.57 1.14 0.82
CA LEU A 157 7.70 1.77 1.82
C LEU A 157 6.21 1.45 1.56
N ALA A 158 5.78 1.51 0.29
CA ALA A 158 4.43 1.12 -0.10
C ALA A 158 4.14 -0.36 0.19
N LEU A 159 5.10 -1.26 -0.03
CA LEU A 159 4.96 -2.68 0.34
C LEU A 159 4.83 -2.88 1.85
N LEU A 160 5.58 -2.15 2.68
CA LEU A 160 5.44 -2.24 4.14
C LEU A 160 4.06 -1.77 4.60
N ARG A 161 3.50 -0.73 3.97
CA ARG A 161 2.12 -0.29 4.20
C ARG A 161 1.10 -1.35 3.77
N LEU A 162 1.32 -2.02 2.65
CA LEU A 162 0.47 -3.14 2.23
C LEU A 162 0.48 -4.27 3.26
N VAL A 163 1.62 -4.57 3.89
CA VAL A 163 1.65 -5.58 4.98
C VAL A 163 0.73 -5.18 6.13
N ASP A 164 0.73 -3.91 6.55
CA ASP A 164 -0.16 -3.43 7.61
C ASP A 164 -1.64 -3.67 7.21
N THR A 165 -2.00 -3.35 5.96
CA THR A 165 -3.33 -3.63 5.38
C THR A 165 -3.67 -5.12 5.39
N ILE A 166 -2.74 -5.99 5.02
CA ILE A 166 -2.91 -7.45 5.00
C ILE A 166 -3.20 -7.99 6.42
N VAL A 167 -2.47 -7.49 7.43
CA VAL A 167 -2.65 -7.89 8.83
C VAL A 167 -3.98 -7.43 9.39
N GLU A 168 -4.36 -6.19 9.08
CA GLU A 168 -5.66 -5.64 9.45
C GLU A 168 -6.78 -6.47 8.81
N TYR A 169 -6.71 -6.68 7.49
CA TYR A 169 -7.68 -7.50 6.75
C TYR A 169 -7.85 -8.90 7.34
N THR A 170 -6.74 -9.58 7.65
CA THR A 170 -6.77 -10.90 8.26
C THR A 170 -7.48 -10.87 9.62
N THR A 171 -7.14 -9.88 10.46
CA THR A 171 -7.74 -9.76 11.79
C THR A 171 -9.25 -9.49 11.67
N THR A 172 -9.63 -8.52 10.86
CA THR A 172 -11.03 -8.12 10.65
C THR A 172 -11.85 -9.27 10.08
N THR A 173 -11.31 -10.00 9.12
CA THR A 173 -11.97 -11.21 8.57
C THR A 173 -12.20 -12.23 9.68
N VAL A 174 -11.18 -12.56 10.47
CA VAL A 174 -11.30 -13.55 11.55
C VAL A 174 -12.32 -13.13 12.60
N ILE A 175 -12.34 -11.85 12.98
CA ILE A 175 -13.33 -11.31 13.93
C ILE A 175 -14.74 -11.45 13.36
N ASN A 176 -14.97 -10.96 12.13
CA ASN A 176 -16.29 -10.96 11.50
C ASN A 176 -16.83 -12.39 11.33
N GLU A 177 -15.98 -13.33 10.90
CA GLU A 177 -16.36 -14.74 10.76
C GLU A 177 -16.65 -15.37 12.14
N SER A 178 -15.89 -15.02 13.18
CA SER A 178 -16.07 -15.57 14.53
C SER A 178 -17.31 -15.03 15.24
N VAL A 179 -17.71 -13.78 14.96
CA VAL A 179 -18.94 -13.17 15.50
C VAL A 179 -20.17 -13.65 14.73
N GLY A 180 -20.04 -13.79 13.39
CA GLY A 180 -21.14 -14.19 12.51
C GLY A 180 -21.46 -15.68 12.54
N SER A 181 -20.53 -16.53 12.99
CA SER A 181 -20.71 -17.98 13.05
C SER A 181 -20.64 -18.51 14.49
N THR A 182 -21.60 -19.34 14.89
CA THR A 182 -21.60 -20.06 16.17
C THR A 182 -20.62 -21.24 16.14
N GLY A 183 -19.33 -20.95 15.89
CA GLY A 183 -18.27 -21.96 15.80
C GLY A 183 -18.30 -22.81 14.53
N SER A 184 -18.95 -22.34 13.46
CA SER A 184 -18.93 -23.04 12.17
C SER A 184 -17.62 -22.80 11.42
N LYS A 185 -17.14 -23.87 10.79
CA LYS A 185 -16.01 -23.83 9.87
C LYS A 185 -16.34 -22.91 8.69
N SER A 186 -15.40 -22.05 8.30
CA SER A 186 -15.55 -21.11 7.19
C SER A 186 -14.34 -21.19 6.26
N PRO A 187 -14.53 -21.27 4.92
CA PRO A 187 -13.41 -21.21 3.97
C PRO A 187 -12.64 -19.89 4.08
N ASN A 188 -13.27 -18.82 4.57
CA ASN A 188 -12.66 -17.51 4.76
C ASN A 188 -11.50 -17.54 5.76
N TYR A 189 -11.49 -18.46 6.73
CA TYR A 189 -10.37 -18.57 7.68
C TYR A 189 -9.04 -18.92 7.01
N THR A 190 -9.08 -19.50 5.81
CA THR A 190 -7.90 -19.83 4.99
C THR A 190 -7.09 -18.59 4.61
N ILE A 191 -7.70 -17.40 4.61
CA ILE A 191 -6.99 -16.13 4.36
C ILE A 191 -5.82 -15.93 5.33
N SER A 192 -5.93 -16.45 6.55
CA SER A 192 -4.87 -16.34 7.56
C SER A 192 -3.60 -17.07 7.15
N ILE A 193 -3.71 -18.25 6.53
CA ILE A 193 -2.56 -19.02 6.02
C ILE A 193 -1.94 -18.30 4.83
N ILE A 194 -2.79 -17.90 3.87
CA ILE A 194 -2.35 -17.20 2.66
C ILE A 194 -1.57 -15.93 3.03
N ASN A 195 -2.15 -15.10 3.89
CA ASN A 195 -1.53 -13.85 4.30
C ASN A 195 -0.27 -14.06 5.14
N LEU A 196 -0.23 -15.09 5.98
CA LEU A 196 1.00 -15.47 6.68
C LEU A 196 2.12 -15.86 5.69
N GLN A 197 1.80 -16.62 4.65
CA GLN A 197 2.77 -17.00 3.62
C GLN A 197 3.26 -15.80 2.82
N ILE A 198 2.36 -14.90 2.38
CA ILE A 198 2.71 -13.64 1.68
C ILE A 198 3.65 -12.80 2.55
N VAL A 199 3.26 -12.52 3.80
CA VAL A 199 4.04 -11.66 4.71
C VAL A 199 5.38 -12.31 5.08
N SER A 200 5.45 -13.63 5.22
CA SER A 200 6.71 -14.34 5.46
C SER A 200 7.65 -14.28 4.25
N LYS A 201 7.13 -14.45 3.03
CA LYS A 201 7.91 -14.29 1.78
C LYS A 201 8.44 -12.85 1.65
N LEU A 202 7.60 -11.84 1.94
CA LEU A 202 8.02 -10.44 1.97
C LEU A 202 9.10 -10.20 3.03
N GLN A 203 8.90 -10.69 4.26
CA GLN A 203 9.88 -10.55 5.34
C GLN A 203 11.25 -11.12 4.95
N ASN A 204 11.28 -12.31 4.34
CA ASN A 204 12.52 -12.91 3.83
C ASN A 204 13.14 -12.04 2.73
N GLY A 205 12.33 -11.49 1.81
CA GLY A 205 12.79 -10.54 0.80
C GLY A 205 13.46 -9.31 1.41
N PHE A 206 12.82 -8.67 2.39
CA PHE A 206 13.39 -7.51 3.08
C PHE A 206 14.68 -7.83 3.85
N GLN A 207 14.83 -9.03 4.40
CA GLN A 207 16.06 -9.47 5.05
C GLN A 207 17.26 -9.54 4.10
N LEU A 208 17.02 -9.78 2.80
CA LEU A 208 18.09 -9.83 1.79
C LEU A 208 18.61 -8.43 1.41
N LEU A 209 17.87 -7.35 1.69
CA LEU A 209 18.13 -6.02 1.14
C LEU A 209 19.19 -5.19 1.87
N ASP A 210 19.88 -5.72 2.89
CA ASP A 210 20.88 -5.01 3.74
C ASP A 210 20.57 -3.50 3.90
N LEU A 211 19.38 -3.20 4.41
CA LEU A 211 18.83 -1.84 4.37
C LEU A 211 19.69 -0.86 5.18
N LYS A 212 20.35 0.07 4.48
CA LYS A 212 21.12 1.18 5.08
C LYS A 212 20.28 2.43 5.35
N ASN A 213 19.08 2.50 4.78
CA ASN A 213 18.19 3.63 4.95
C ASN A 213 17.43 3.54 6.29
N ASP A 214 17.61 4.57 7.13
CA ASP A 214 17.09 4.61 8.49
C ASP A 214 15.55 4.64 8.56
N VAL A 215 14.89 5.30 7.58
CA VAL A 215 13.43 5.38 7.51
C VAL A 215 12.83 4.03 7.15
N LEU A 216 13.38 3.37 6.11
CA LEU A 216 12.96 2.03 5.71
C LEU A 216 13.19 1.02 6.83
N ARG A 217 14.34 1.10 7.53
CA ARG A 217 14.67 0.22 8.65
C ARG A 217 13.65 0.34 9.78
N LYS A 218 13.32 1.57 10.21
CA LYS A 218 12.30 1.82 11.25
C LYS A 218 10.92 1.26 10.89
N ARG A 219 10.53 1.36 9.61
CA ARG A 219 9.27 0.78 9.13
C ARG A 219 9.35 -0.74 9.03
N TYR A 220 10.47 -1.28 8.57
CA TYR A 220 10.70 -2.72 8.50
C TYR A 220 10.71 -3.38 9.90
N ASP A 221 11.15 -2.68 10.95
CA ASP A 221 11.13 -3.22 12.31
C ASP A 221 9.69 -3.60 12.78
N SER A 222 8.63 -2.97 12.23
CA SER A 222 7.25 -3.36 12.52
C SER A 222 6.85 -4.68 11.86
N LEU A 223 7.49 -5.07 10.76
CA LEU A 223 7.18 -6.28 9.98
C LEU A 223 7.31 -7.56 10.82
N LYS A 224 8.28 -7.59 11.74
CA LYS A 224 8.45 -8.70 12.69
C LYS A 224 7.19 -8.90 13.55
N TYR A 225 6.60 -7.82 14.05
CA TYR A 225 5.40 -7.88 14.88
C TYR A 225 4.17 -8.29 14.05
N ASN A 226 4.07 -7.80 12.81
CA ASN A 226 3.04 -8.19 11.85
C ASN A 226 3.06 -9.70 11.56
N SER A 227 4.24 -10.25 11.25
CA SER A 227 4.46 -11.68 11.04
C SER A 227 4.12 -12.51 12.30
N GLN A 228 4.54 -12.07 13.49
CA GLN A 228 4.18 -12.72 14.75
C GLN A 228 2.67 -12.73 15.02
N ARG A 229 1.98 -11.63 14.69
CA ARG A 229 0.52 -11.53 14.85
C ARG A 229 -0.21 -12.50 13.94
N LEU A 230 0.16 -12.57 12.66
CA LEU A 230 -0.41 -13.54 11.72
C LEU A 230 -0.15 -14.98 12.15
N ASN A 231 1.06 -15.30 12.60
CA ASN A 231 1.40 -16.62 13.13
C ASN A 231 0.49 -17.01 14.31
N LYS A 232 0.24 -16.09 15.26
CA LYS A 232 -0.68 -16.35 16.39
C LYS A 232 -2.11 -16.60 15.92
N ILE A 233 -2.60 -15.82 14.95
CA ILE A 233 -3.94 -16.01 14.38
C ILE A 233 -4.04 -17.41 13.74
N VAL A 234 -3.09 -17.78 12.88
CA VAL A 234 -3.08 -19.09 12.23
C VAL A 234 -3.00 -20.22 13.25
N TYR A 235 -2.17 -20.07 14.29
CA TYR A 235 -2.06 -21.04 15.38
C TYR A 235 -3.40 -21.23 16.10
N ASP A 236 -4.06 -20.14 16.51
CA ASP A 236 -5.33 -20.20 17.23
C ASP A 236 -6.46 -20.82 16.41
N LEU A 237 -6.51 -20.52 15.10
CA LEU A 237 -7.49 -21.12 14.18
C LEU A 237 -7.20 -22.61 13.93
N SER A 238 -5.92 -22.97 13.79
CA SER A 238 -5.49 -24.35 13.57
C SER A 238 -5.75 -25.23 14.78
N LEU A 239 -5.44 -24.75 15.99
CA LEU A 239 -5.71 -25.45 17.25
C LEU A 239 -7.21 -25.80 17.41
N ARG A 240 -8.10 -24.97 16.88
CA ARG A 240 -9.55 -25.14 16.90
C ARG A 240 -10.10 -25.88 15.67
N ASN A 241 -9.26 -26.29 14.72
CA ASN A 241 -9.66 -26.92 13.46
C ASN A 241 -10.67 -26.09 12.65
N LEU A 242 -10.52 -24.76 12.65
CA LEU A 242 -11.42 -23.84 11.94
C LEU A 242 -11.04 -23.64 10.47
N ILE A 243 -9.79 -23.91 10.11
CA ILE A 243 -9.31 -23.85 8.74
C ILE A 243 -9.63 -25.18 8.05
N VAL A 244 -10.44 -25.12 6.99
CA VAL A 244 -10.96 -26.32 6.32
C VAL A 244 -10.60 -26.42 4.84
N THR A 245 -10.20 -25.31 4.23
CA THR A 245 -9.81 -25.25 2.83
C THR A 245 -8.30 -25.18 2.74
N LYS A 246 -7.71 -25.88 1.76
CA LYS A 246 -6.27 -25.75 1.49
C LYS A 246 -6.03 -24.40 0.83
N GLY A 247 -5.13 -23.60 1.39
CA GLY A 247 -4.68 -22.33 0.82
C GLY A 247 -3.17 -22.29 0.68
N GLU A 248 -2.68 -21.90 -0.49
CA GLU A 248 -1.25 -21.86 -0.78
C GLU A 248 -0.89 -20.67 -1.67
N VAL A 249 0.25 -20.05 -1.37
CA VAL A 249 0.84 -18.98 -2.16
C VAL A 249 1.90 -19.59 -3.08
N ILE A 250 1.61 -19.62 -4.38
CA ILE A 250 2.50 -20.18 -5.41
C ILE A 250 3.51 -19.14 -5.90
#